data_AF-A0A5C4M1S8-F1
#
_entry.id   AF-A0A5C4M1S8-F1
#
_cell.length_a   1.000
_cell.length_b   1.000
_cell.length_c   1.000
_cell.angle_alpha   90.00
_cell.angle_beta   90.00
_cell.angle_gamma   90.00
#
_symmetry.space_group_name_H-M   'P 1'
#
loop_
_entity.id
_entity.type
_entity.pdbx_description
1 polymer ?
#
loop_
_entity_poly.entity_id
_entity_poly.type
_entity_poly.pdbx_seq_one_letter_code
_entity_poly.pdbx_strand_id
1 'polypeptide(L)'
;MQKEVTSEPSATTGKFRTILADPPWNTQQKGEFGASRHYPLMSLKQIKAMPVADLAATDAHLWLWVTNATLRDGYDVAEAWNFTVRSPLTWVKFRLGLGAYLRNSTEHLLFATRGKAPVRFRSQPTWINAPVQEHSVKPDEQYAVIERISDGPYLELFARRRPPSLRAWSVWGNQIDSDISIPGYPVPSDQTTRGTRP
;
A
#
# COMPACT_ATOMS: atom_id res chain seq x y z
N MET A 1 -32.86 -2.04 26.06
CA MET A 1 -32.50 -0.72 25.51
C MET A 1 -31.01 -0.74 25.16
N GLN A 2 -30.67 -1.23 23.97
CA GLN A 2 -29.29 -1.26 23.48
C GLN A 2 -29.09 0.01 22.63
N LYS A 3 -28.10 0.82 22.96
CA LYS A 3 -27.71 1.96 22.14
C LYS A 3 -26.88 1.43 20.97
N GLU A 4 -27.38 1.59 19.76
CA GLU A 4 -26.58 1.50 18.54
C GLU A 4 -25.43 2.49 18.63
N VAL A 5 -24.20 1.99 18.52
CA VAL A 5 -23.03 2.82 18.31
C VAL A 5 -22.94 3.02 16.81
N THR A 6 -23.54 4.11 16.32
CA THR A 6 -23.27 4.62 14.98
C THR A 6 -21.87 5.24 15.00
N SER A 7 -20.87 4.55 14.45
CA SER A 7 -19.56 5.13 14.20
C SER A 7 -19.67 6.07 13.00
N GLU A 8 -19.67 7.38 13.24
CA GLU A 8 -19.50 8.36 12.17
C GLU A 8 -18.11 8.20 11.51
N PRO A 9 -17.99 8.45 10.19
CA PRO A 9 -16.69 8.47 9.54
C PRO A 9 -15.91 9.69 10.05
N SER A 10 -14.96 9.42 10.94
CA SER A 10 -13.97 10.39 11.38
C SER A 10 -13.15 10.84 10.17
N ALA A 11 -13.37 12.08 9.72
CA ALA A 11 -12.44 12.75 8.82
C ALA A 11 -11.08 12.80 9.53
N THR A 12 -10.17 11.91 9.17
CA THR A 12 -8.83 11.82 9.76
C THR A 12 -8.08 13.12 9.46
N THR A 13 -8.12 14.03 10.42
CA THR A 13 -7.41 15.31 10.44
C THR A 13 -5.94 15.14 10.85
N GLY A 14 -5.42 13.90 10.85
CA GLY A 14 -4.06 13.56 11.26
C GLY A 14 -3.23 12.95 10.13
N LYS A 15 -1.93 13.26 10.12
CA LYS A 15 -0.94 12.64 9.24
C LYS A 15 -0.59 11.22 9.70
N PHE A 16 -0.31 10.33 8.76
CA PHE A 16 -0.03 8.92 9.03
C PHE A 16 1.44 8.67 9.34
N ARG A 17 1.71 7.86 10.37
CA ARG A 17 3.07 7.44 10.72
C ARG A 17 3.51 6.20 9.94
N THR A 18 2.57 5.44 9.39
CA THR A 18 2.85 4.30 8.53
C THR A 18 1.91 4.28 7.34
N ILE A 19 2.46 4.15 6.14
CA ILE A 19 1.72 4.01 4.90
C ILE A 19 2.14 2.69 4.24
N LEU A 20 1.15 1.86 3.87
CA LEU A 20 1.30 0.72 2.97
C LEU A 20 0.73 1.09 1.61
N ALA A 21 1.40 0.74 0.53
CA ALA A 21 0.90 1.01 -0.83
C ALA A 21 1.21 -0.15 -1.78
N ASP A 22 0.23 -0.51 -2.61
CA ASP A 22 0.36 -1.45 -3.73
C ASP A 22 -0.15 -0.81 -5.03
N PRO A 23 0.63 0.11 -5.65
CA PRO A 23 0.17 0.85 -6.81
C PRO A 23 -0.16 -0.06 -8.00
N PRO A 24 -1.13 0.32 -8.86
CA PRO A 24 -1.46 -0.41 -10.08
C PRO A 24 -0.43 -0.08 -11.17
N TRP A 25 0.79 -0.60 -11.03
CA TRP A 25 1.93 -0.34 -11.91
C TRP A 25 1.61 -0.59 -13.39
N ASN A 26 2.03 0.30 -14.29
CA ASN A 26 1.94 0.07 -15.74
C ASN A 26 3.10 -0.78 -16.31
N THR A 27 4.27 -0.73 -15.68
CA THR A 27 5.51 -1.32 -16.18
C THR A 27 5.42 -2.84 -16.30
N GLN A 28 5.62 -3.35 -17.52
CA GLN A 28 5.55 -4.78 -17.87
C GLN A 28 4.22 -5.47 -17.47
N GLN A 29 3.13 -4.71 -17.34
CA GLN A 29 1.80 -5.23 -17.03
C GLN A 29 0.87 -5.30 -18.26
N LYS A 30 1.45 -5.20 -19.47
CA LYS A 30 0.74 -5.29 -20.75
C LYS A 30 1.08 -6.61 -21.45
N GLY A 31 0.07 -7.28 -22.00
CA GLY A 31 0.21 -8.57 -22.69
C GLY A 31 -0.91 -9.53 -22.30
N GLU A 32 -0.88 -10.75 -22.84
CA GLU A 32 -1.93 -11.75 -22.65
C GLU A 32 -2.19 -12.08 -21.16
N PHE A 33 -1.13 -12.08 -20.35
CA PHE A 33 -1.16 -12.36 -18.91
C PHE A 33 -0.91 -11.12 -18.04
N GLY A 34 -1.02 -9.92 -18.60
CA GLY A 34 -0.73 -8.67 -17.91
C GLY A 34 -1.88 -8.18 -17.03
N ALA A 35 -1.56 -7.47 -15.94
CA ALA A 35 -2.57 -6.91 -15.03
C ALA A 35 -3.54 -5.92 -15.70
N SER A 36 -3.19 -5.34 -16.85
CA SER A 36 -4.06 -4.43 -17.61
C SER A 36 -5.42 -5.03 -18.00
N ARG A 37 -5.57 -6.36 -17.97
CA ARG A 37 -6.84 -7.04 -18.25
C ARG A 37 -7.80 -7.05 -17.05
N HIS A 38 -7.31 -6.78 -15.85
CA HIS A 38 -8.07 -6.94 -14.61
C HIS A 38 -8.46 -5.61 -13.96
N TYR A 39 -7.65 -4.55 -14.12
CA TYR A 39 -7.93 -3.22 -13.55
C TYR A 39 -7.19 -2.10 -14.31
N PRO A 40 -7.67 -0.85 -14.24
CA PRO A 40 -6.95 0.30 -14.79
C PRO A 40 -5.57 0.46 -14.14
N LEU A 41 -4.55 0.65 -14.96
CA LEU A 41 -3.17 0.89 -14.52
C LEU A 41 -2.88 2.38 -14.43
N MET A 42 -1.93 2.75 -13.58
CA MET A 42 -1.41 4.10 -13.48
C MET A 42 -0.01 4.19 -14.08
N SER A 43 0.24 5.24 -14.86
CA SER A 43 1.59 5.56 -15.31
C SER A 43 2.49 5.91 -14.13
N LEU A 44 3.80 5.68 -14.26
CA LEU A 44 4.79 6.07 -13.25
C LEU A 44 4.67 7.56 -12.89
N LYS A 45 4.44 8.42 -13.89
CA LYS A 45 4.21 9.86 -13.67
C LYS A 45 3.01 10.13 -12.77
N GLN A 46 1.89 9.43 -12.98
CA GLN A 46 0.70 9.58 -12.13
C GLN A 46 0.93 9.06 -10.71
N ILE A 47 1.66 7.95 -10.54
CA ILE A 47 1.96 7.41 -9.20
C ILE A 47 2.87 8.39 -8.44
N LYS A 48 3.96 8.85 -9.07
CA LYS A 48 4.90 9.83 -8.46
C LYS A 48 4.22 11.15 -8.09
N ALA A 49 3.21 11.58 -8.84
CA ALA A 49 2.48 12.83 -8.61
C ALA A 49 1.46 12.77 -7.46
N MET A 50 1.20 11.58 -6.89
CA MET A 50 0.30 11.49 -5.73
C MET A 50 0.85 12.27 -4.53
N PRO A 51 0.03 13.03 -3.80
CA PRO A 51 0.46 13.86 -2.67
C PRO A 51 0.68 13.03 -1.39
N VAL A 52 1.32 11.86 -1.49
CA VAL A 52 1.55 10.96 -0.34
C VAL A 52 2.43 11.62 0.73
N ALA A 53 3.35 12.50 0.33
CA ALA A 53 4.17 13.28 1.26
C ALA A 53 3.33 14.20 2.17
N ASP A 54 2.15 14.64 1.72
CA ASP A 54 1.25 15.51 2.51
C ASP A 54 0.44 14.70 3.53
N LEU A 55 0.17 13.43 3.20
CA LEU A 55 -0.49 12.47 4.09
C LEU A 55 0.44 11.95 5.19
N ALA A 56 1.75 11.88 4.92
CA ALA A 56 2.73 11.31 5.85
C ALA A 56 3.16 12.30 6.94
N ALA A 57 3.32 11.79 8.17
CA ALA A 57 3.91 12.52 9.28
C ALA A 57 5.38 12.89 9.00
N THR A 58 5.95 13.80 9.80
CA THR A 58 7.37 14.20 9.68
C THR A 58 8.30 13.01 9.81
N ASP A 59 8.02 12.13 10.78
CA ASP A 59 8.69 10.86 10.97
C ASP A 59 7.70 9.74 10.62
N ALA A 60 7.91 9.10 9.47
CA ALA A 60 6.99 8.10 8.94
C ALA A 60 7.70 6.94 8.26
N HIS A 61 7.01 5.80 8.21
CA HIS A 61 7.39 4.64 7.41
C HIS A 61 6.52 4.53 6.16
N LEU A 62 7.13 4.10 5.07
CA LEU A 62 6.46 3.67 3.85
C LEU A 62 6.83 2.20 3.58
N TRP A 63 5.81 1.40 3.31
CA TRP A 63 5.91 0.03 2.83
C TRP A 63 5.33 0.00 1.42
N LEU A 64 6.16 -0.17 0.40
CA LEU A 64 5.76 -0.03 -1.00
C LEU A 64 5.96 -1.35 -1.77
N TRP A 65 4.87 -1.96 -2.21
CA TRP A 65 4.92 -3.20 -2.99
C TRP A 65 5.47 -2.95 -4.39
N VAL A 66 6.43 -3.79 -4.78
CA VAL A 66 7.04 -3.84 -6.10
C VAL A 66 7.25 -5.29 -6.54
N THR A 67 7.34 -5.48 -7.85
CA THR A 67 7.75 -6.73 -8.48
C THR A 67 9.20 -6.63 -8.93
N ASN A 68 9.80 -7.73 -9.39
CA ASN A 68 11.13 -7.68 -10.03
C ASN A 68 11.21 -6.65 -11.17
N ALA A 69 10.12 -6.46 -11.92
CA ALA A 69 10.05 -5.51 -13.03
C ALA A 69 9.88 -4.05 -12.61
N THR A 70 9.33 -3.79 -11.41
CA THR A 70 9.01 -2.45 -10.92
C THR A 70 9.92 -2.01 -9.78
N LEU A 71 11.00 -2.75 -9.49
CA LEU A 71 11.96 -2.41 -8.46
C LEU A 71 12.48 -0.98 -8.64
N ARG A 72 13.02 -0.64 -9.83
CA ARG A 72 13.54 0.71 -10.09
C ARG A 72 12.47 1.79 -9.93
N ASP A 73 11.29 1.56 -10.50
CA ASP A 73 10.14 2.46 -10.38
C ASP A 73 9.75 2.71 -8.92
N GLY A 74 9.81 1.69 -8.07
CA GLY A 74 9.51 1.81 -6.64
C GLY A 74 10.49 2.71 -5.89
N TYR A 75 11.79 2.66 -6.22
CA TYR A 75 12.77 3.58 -5.65
C TYR A 75 12.47 5.02 -6.08
N ASP A 76 12.19 5.23 -7.37
CA ASP A 76 11.86 6.55 -7.91
C ASP A 76 10.54 7.12 -7.34
N VAL A 77 9.57 6.25 -7.01
CA VAL A 77 8.30 6.63 -6.33
C VAL A 77 8.53 6.97 -4.88
N ALA A 78 9.26 6.13 -4.13
CA ALA A 78 9.56 6.41 -2.72
C ALA A 78 10.27 7.76 -2.55
N GLU A 79 11.25 8.06 -3.43
CA GLU A 79 11.94 9.35 -3.44
C GLU A 79 10.98 10.52 -3.77
N ALA A 80 10.13 10.38 -4.79
CA ALA A 80 9.16 11.41 -5.14
C ALA A 80 8.14 11.69 -4.01
N TRP A 81 7.84 10.69 -3.19
CA TRP A 81 7.00 10.82 -2.00
C TRP A 81 7.78 11.28 -0.75
N ASN A 82 9.05 11.67 -0.91
CA ASN A 82 9.94 12.15 0.16
C ASN A 82 10.26 11.09 1.23
N PHE A 83 10.50 9.85 0.80
CA PHE A 83 11.00 8.75 1.62
C PHE A 83 12.34 8.26 1.11
N THR A 84 13.21 7.81 2.03
CA THR A 84 14.45 7.12 1.71
C THR A 84 14.26 5.62 1.87
N VAL A 85 14.45 4.85 0.80
CA VAL A 85 14.42 3.38 0.85
C VAL A 85 15.58 2.87 1.72
N ARG A 86 15.28 1.97 2.65
CA ARG A 86 16.27 1.39 3.58
C ARG A 86 16.61 -0.05 3.22
N SER A 87 15.58 -0.88 3.07
CA SER A 87 15.76 -2.29 2.73
C SER A 87 14.48 -2.87 2.10
N PRO A 88 14.60 -3.87 1.21
CA PRO A 88 13.46 -4.65 0.79
C PRO A 88 13.12 -5.72 1.85
N LEU A 89 11.83 -5.96 2.06
CA LEU A 89 11.32 -7.22 2.59
C LEU A 89 10.86 -8.08 1.41
N THR A 90 11.47 -9.25 1.20
CA THR A 90 11.17 -10.11 0.04
C THR A 90 10.16 -11.19 0.40
N TRP A 91 9.02 -11.21 -0.30
CA TRP A 91 8.10 -12.33 -0.26
C TRP A 91 8.59 -13.44 -1.17
N VAL A 92 9.10 -14.51 -0.56
CA VAL A 92 9.57 -15.72 -1.25
C VAL A 92 8.40 -16.66 -1.48
N LYS A 93 8.21 -17.07 -2.73
CA LYS A 93 7.17 -17.98 -3.18
C LYS A 93 7.79 -19.30 -3.58
N PHE A 94 7.36 -20.40 -2.97
CA PHE A 94 7.78 -21.75 -3.36
C PHE A 94 7.01 -22.27 -4.58
N ARG A 95 6.93 -21.44 -5.63
CA ARG A 95 6.38 -21.77 -6.94
C ARG A 95 7.02 -20.89 -8.01
N LEU A 96 7.07 -21.39 -9.25
CA LEU A 96 7.59 -20.63 -10.39
C LEU A 96 6.46 -19.82 -11.03
N GLY A 97 6.56 -18.50 -10.98
CA GLY A 97 5.72 -17.56 -11.72
C GLY A 97 6.22 -17.33 -13.15
N LEU A 98 5.65 -16.33 -13.82
CA LEU A 98 6.10 -15.88 -15.15
C LEU A 98 7.51 -15.28 -15.10
N GLY A 99 8.14 -15.10 -16.26
CA GLY A 99 9.43 -14.40 -16.38
C GLY A 99 10.19 -14.80 -17.64
N ALA A 100 10.76 -13.81 -18.34
CA ALA A 100 11.39 -14.02 -19.65
C ALA A 100 12.81 -14.60 -19.54
N TYR A 101 13.59 -14.16 -18.55
CA TYR A 101 14.97 -14.61 -18.32
C TYR A 101 15.07 -15.56 -17.13
N LEU A 102 14.63 -15.08 -15.96
CA LEU A 102 14.48 -15.89 -14.75
C LEU A 102 13.00 -15.99 -14.41
N ARG A 103 12.60 -17.11 -13.84
CA ARG A 103 11.22 -17.34 -13.39
C ARG A 103 10.98 -16.59 -12.09
N ASN A 104 9.96 -15.73 -12.06
CA ASN A 104 9.63 -14.96 -10.85
C ASN A 104 9.16 -15.89 -9.73
N SER A 105 9.92 -15.96 -8.66
CA SER A 105 9.55 -16.63 -7.40
C SER A 105 9.49 -15.66 -6.22
N THR A 106 9.59 -14.36 -6.50
CA THR A 106 9.63 -13.30 -5.49
C THR A 106 8.77 -12.10 -5.86
N GLU A 107 8.25 -11.42 -4.85
CA GLU A 107 7.87 -10.01 -4.89
C GLU A 107 8.52 -9.29 -3.71
N HIS A 108 8.59 -7.97 -3.74
CA HIS A 108 9.29 -7.19 -2.73
C HIS A 108 8.40 -6.09 -2.16
N LEU A 109 8.53 -5.85 -0.86
CA LEU A 109 7.91 -4.75 -0.16
C LEU A 109 9.04 -3.84 0.33
N LEU A 110 9.23 -2.71 -0.34
CA LEU A 110 10.28 -1.75 0.01
C LEU A 110 9.94 -1.07 1.33
N PHE A 111 10.80 -1.24 2.33
CA PHE A 111 10.74 -0.47 3.57
C PHE A 111 11.53 0.83 3.40
N ALA A 112 10.83 1.95 3.57
CA ALA A 112 11.39 3.29 3.44
C ALA A 112 11.00 4.14 4.64
N THR A 113 11.83 5.15 4.93
CA THR A 113 11.64 6.04 6.08
C THR A 113 11.66 7.50 5.65
N ARG A 114 10.87 8.33 6.33
CA ARG A 114 10.95 9.79 6.30
C ARG A 114 11.37 10.29 7.69
N GLY A 115 12.19 11.33 7.72
CA GLY A 115 12.67 11.91 8.98
C GLY A 115 13.51 10.91 9.79
N LYS A 116 13.25 10.85 11.10
CA LYS A 116 13.93 10.00 12.09
C LYS A 116 13.00 8.92 12.66
N ALA A 117 12.13 8.35 11.82
CA ALA A 117 11.18 7.32 12.22
C ALA A 117 11.86 6.09 12.86
N PRO A 118 11.51 5.71 14.10
CA PRO A 118 12.11 4.56 14.77
C PRO A 118 11.43 3.25 14.38
N VAL A 119 12.23 2.18 14.28
CA VAL A 119 11.71 0.80 14.21
C VAL A 119 11.49 0.24 15.61
N ARG A 120 10.36 -0.44 15.82
CA ARG A 120 9.99 -1.07 17.10
C ARG A 120 10.63 -2.43 17.32
N PHE A 121 10.95 -3.13 16.23
CA PHE A 121 11.54 -4.47 16.26
C PHE A 121 12.71 -4.53 15.27
N ARG A 122 13.90 -4.88 15.77
CA ARG A 122 15.16 -4.82 15.01
C ARG A 122 15.60 -6.15 14.40
N SER A 123 14.93 -7.25 14.74
CA SER A 123 15.31 -8.61 14.34
C SER A 123 14.39 -9.20 13.28
N GLN A 124 13.66 -8.37 12.53
CA GLN A 124 12.86 -8.86 11.39
C GLN A 124 13.80 -9.25 10.25
N PRO A 125 13.76 -10.50 9.75
CA PRO A 125 14.47 -10.87 8.53
C PRO A 125 13.96 -10.10 7.31
N THR A 126 14.83 -9.83 6.34
CA THR A 126 14.50 -9.17 5.06
C THR A 126 13.75 -10.07 4.07
N TRP A 127 13.16 -11.15 4.55
CA TRP A 127 12.30 -12.03 3.77
C TRP A 127 11.16 -12.58 4.62
N ILE A 128 10.07 -12.93 3.94
CA ILE A 128 8.98 -13.74 4.47
C ILE A 128 8.64 -14.84 3.47
N ASN A 129 8.20 -15.97 3.98
CA ASN A 129 7.43 -16.94 3.20
C ASN A 129 5.99 -16.89 3.70
N ALA A 130 5.06 -16.75 2.77
CA ALA A 130 3.63 -16.68 3.04
C ALA A 130 2.85 -17.33 1.89
N PRO A 131 1.65 -17.86 2.13
CA PRO A 131 0.84 -18.53 1.12
C PRO A 131 0.57 -17.63 -0.09
N VAL A 132 0.65 -18.21 -1.29
CA VAL A 132 0.23 -17.49 -2.49
C VAL A 132 -1.26 -17.70 -2.71
N GLN A 133 -2.00 -16.60 -2.70
CA GLN A 133 -3.45 -16.58 -2.87
C GLN A 133 -3.81 -16.35 -4.35
N GLU A 134 -5.03 -15.87 -4.61
CA GLU A 134 -5.49 -15.45 -5.93
C GLU A 134 -4.59 -14.38 -6.57
N HIS A 135 -4.75 -14.17 -7.88
CA HIS A 135 -3.87 -13.32 -8.66
C HIS A 135 -3.77 -11.90 -8.08
N SER A 136 -2.53 -11.43 -7.87
CA SER A 136 -2.21 -10.11 -7.32
C SER A 136 -2.68 -9.85 -5.87
N VAL A 137 -3.14 -10.88 -5.13
CA VAL A 137 -3.43 -10.74 -3.69
C VAL A 137 -2.12 -10.86 -2.90
N LYS A 138 -1.78 -9.81 -2.15
CA LYS A 138 -0.62 -9.75 -1.26
C LYS A 138 -0.91 -10.51 0.05
N PRO A 139 0.12 -11.11 0.69
CA PRO A 139 -0.07 -11.94 1.88
C PRO A 139 -0.55 -11.11 3.08
N ASP A 140 -1.50 -11.65 3.85
CA ASP A 140 -2.01 -11.00 5.06
C ASP A 140 -0.95 -10.87 6.17
N GLU A 141 0.05 -11.74 6.16
CA GLU A 141 1.19 -11.70 7.07
C GLU A 141 1.96 -10.37 7.01
N GLN A 142 1.83 -9.61 5.92
CA GLN A 142 2.41 -8.28 5.79
C GLN A 142 1.96 -7.34 6.93
N TYR A 143 0.68 -7.39 7.35
CA TYR A 143 0.14 -6.47 8.34
C TYR A 143 0.78 -6.71 9.71
N ALA A 144 0.91 -7.98 10.10
CA ALA A 144 1.57 -8.35 11.35
C ALA A 144 3.05 -7.95 11.37
N VAL A 145 3.75 -8.04 10.23
CA VAL A 145 5.14 -7.58 10.09
C VAL A 145 5.22 -6.06 10.20
N ILE A 146 4.37 -5.34 9.46
CA ILE A 146 4.33 -3.87 9.45
C ILE A 146 4.05 -3.33 10.85
N GLU A 147 3.03 -3.85 11.54
CA GLU A 147 2.62 -3.41 12.88
C GLU A 147 3.64 -3.75 13.97
N ARG A 148 4.40 -4.83 13.79
CA ARG A 148 5.52 -5.17 14.68
C ARG A 148 6.67 -4.17 14.57
N ILE A 149 6.88 -3.61 13.38
CA ILE A 149 8.03 -2.73 13.09
C ILE A 149 7.66 -1.26 13.22
N SER A 150 6.42 -0.89 12.91
CA SER A 150 5.99 0.49 12.68
C SER A 150 4.83 0.89 13.59
N ASP A 151 4.78 2.16 13.96
CA ASP A 151 3.66 2.75 14.71
C ASP A 151 2.59 3.32 13.78
N GLY A 152 1.33 3.27 14.23
CA GLY A 152 0.24 4.01 13.60
C GLY A 152 0.24 5.51 13.95
N PRO A 153 -0.68 6.32 13.39
CA PRO A 153 -1.81 5.91 12.55
C PRO A 153 -1.38 5.25 11.23
N TYR A 154 -2.13 4.23 10.80
CA TYR A 154 -1.85 3.42 9.61
C TYR A 154 -2.78 3.78 8.45
N LEU A 155 -2.22 3.84 7.24
CA LEU A 155 -2.96 4.02 5.98
C LEU A 155 -2.56 2.93 4.99
N GLU A 156 -3.53 2.31 4.34
CA GLU A 156 -3.33 1.51 3.13
C GLU A 156 -3.85 2.26 1.90
N LEU A 157 -2.96 2.50 0.94
CA LEU A 157 -3.28 3.05 -0.38
C LEU A 157 -3.47 1.92 -1.39
N PHE A 158 -4.43 2.11 -2.31
CA PHE A 158 -4.86 1.14 -3.32
C PHE A 158 -5.50 -0.13 -2.71
N ALA A 159 -6.12 0.03 -1.54
CA ALA A 159 -6.79 -1.06 -0.85
C ALA A 159 -8.01 -1.55 -1.65
N ARG A 160 -8.23 -2.86 -1.62
CA ARG A 160 -9.43 -3.52 -2.21
C ARG A 160 -10.34 -4.15 -1.15
N ARG A 161 -9.84 -4.24 0.09
CA ARG A 161 -10.54 -4.75 1.26
C ARG A 161 -9.94 -4.11 2.51
N ARG A 162 -10.63 -4.20 3.64
CA ARG A 162 -10.07 -3.80 4.93
C ARG A 162 -8.94 -4.76 5.34
N PRO A 163 -7.85 -4.26 5.95
CA PRO A 163 -6.83 -5.10 6.57
C PRO A 163 -7.45 -6.04 7.61
N PRO A 164 -7.10 -7.34 7.62
CA PRO A 164 -7.49 -8.28 8.67
C PRO A 164 -6.60 -8.06 9.89
N SER A 165 -6.78 -6.92 10.54
CA SER A 165 -6.02 -6.50 11.71
C SER A 165 -6.94 -5.96 12.81
N LEU A 166 -6.47 -6.10 14.06
CA LEU A 166 -7.10 -5.46 15.22
C LEU A 166 -6.68 -3.99 15.38
N ARG A 167 -5.70 -3.51 14.63
CA ARG A 167 -5.30 -2.10 14.60
C ARG A 167 -6.22 -1.32 13.67
N ALA A 168 -6.44 -0.05 14.02
CA ALA A 168 -7.19 0.86 13.16
C ALA A 168 -6.34 1.25 11.94
N TRP A 169 -6.74 0.74 10.77
CA TRP A 169 -6.20 1.11 9.47
C TRP A 169 -7.20 1.99 8.72
N SER A 170 -6.75 3.17 8.32
CA SER A 170 -7.43 3.92 7.26
C SER A 170 -7.13 3.27 5.92
N VAL A 171 -8.09 3.31 5.00
CA VAL A 171 -7.95 2.78 3.65
C VAL A 171 -8.32 3.82 2.59
N TRP A 172 -7.63 3.75 1.46
CA TRP A 172 -7.97 4.49 0.26
C TRP A 172 -7.84 3.57 -0.96
N GLY A 173 -8.88 3.48 -1.79
CA GLY A 173 -8.86 2.66 -3.00
C GLY A 173 -10.16 2.75 -3.78
N ASN A 174 -10.11 2.38 -5.06
CA ASN A 174 -11.25 2.46 -5.97
C ASN A 174 -12.24 1.29 -5.86
N GLN A 175 -11.93 0.28 -5.05
CA GLN A 175 -12.76 -0.93 -4.84
C GLN A 175 -13.19 -1.09 -3.39
N ILE A 176 -13.12 -0.02 -2.60
CA ILE A 176 -13.50 0.00 -1.18
C ILE A 176 -14.06 1.37 -0.79
N ASP A 177 -14.95 1.39 0.20
CA ASP A 177 -15.36 2.63 0.87
C ASP A 177 -14.16 3.24 1.59
N SER A 178 -13.56 4.26 0.96
CA SER A 178 -12.34 4.91 1.43
C SER A 178 -12.62 5.84 2.62
N ASP A 179 -11.70 5.87 3.59
CA ASP A 179 -11.80 6.74 4.78
C ASP A 179 -11.25 8.15 4.54
N ILE A 180 -10.45 8.30 3.49
CA ILE A 180 -9.83 9.57 3.11
C ILE A 180 -10.12 9.88 1.64
N SER A 181 -9.97 11.15 1.28
CA SER A 181 -10.00 11.60 -0.11
C SER A 181 -8.63 12.18 -0.48
N ILE A 182 -8.18 11.93 -1.70
CA ILE A 182 -6.90 12.45 -2.20
C ILE A 182 -7.17 13.41 -3.36
N PRO A 183 -6.88 14.73 -3.23
CA PRO A 183 -7.11 15.69 -4.30
C PRO A 183 -6.43 15.28 -5.62
N GLY A 184 -7.18 15.31 -6.72
CA GLY A 184 -6.70 14.89 -8.04
C GLY A 184 -6.74 13.38 -8.30
N TYR A 185 -7.08 12.57 -7.29
CA TYR A 185 -7.19 11.11 -7.37
C TYR A 185 -8.55 10.67 -6.79
N PRO A 186 -9.66 10.93 -7.52
CA PRO A 186 -10.98 10.59 -7.00
C PRO A 186 -11.21 9.08 -6.97
N VAL A 187 -11.91 8.62 -5.94
CA VAL A 187 -12.42 7.25 -5.80
C VAL A 187 -13.95 7.26 -5.72
N PRO A 188 -14.65 6.14 -6.01
CA PRO A 188 -16.11 6.12 -6.03
C PRO A 188 -16.77 6.65 -4.74
N SER A 189 -16.20 6.37 -3.57
CA SER A 189 -16.72 6.82 -2.28
C SER A 189 -16.69 8.35 -2.08
N ASP A 190 -15.88 9.10 -2.85
CA ASP A 190 -15.86 10.56 -2.82
C ASP A 190 -17.17 11.19 -3.36
N GLN A 191 -17.95 10.42 -4.13
CA GLN A 191 -19.24 10.84 -4.66
C GLN A 191 -20.37 10.57 -3.67
N THR A 192 -20.29 9.48 -2.92
CA THR A 192 -21.29 9.07 -1.92
C THR A 192 -21.35 10.04 -0.74
N THR A 193 -20.21 10.60 -0.33
CA THR A 193 -20.13 11.59 0.77
C THR A 193 -20.70 12.96 0.41
N ARG A 194 -20.89 13.28 -0.88
CA ARG A 194 -21.50 14.55 -1.32
C ARG A 194 -23.03 14.52 -1.38
N GLY A 195 -23.66 13.36 -1.22
CA GLY A 195 -25.11 13.16 -1.35
C GLY A 195 -25.94 13.35 -0.08
N THR A 196 -25.32 13.67 1.06
CA THR A 196 -26.02 13.87 2.34
C THR A 196 -25.59 15.18 3.01
N ARG A 197 -26.15 16.29 2.52
CA ARG A 197 -26.40 17.46 3.37
C ARG A 197 -27.85 17.91 3.12
N PRO A 198 -28.65 18.15 4.18
CA PRO A 198 -30.00 18.69 4.05
C PRO A 198 -30.00 20.08 3.41
#